data_AF-A0A210PWI2-F1
#
_entry.id   AF-A0A210PWI2-F1
#
_cell.length_a   1.000
_cell.length_b   1.000
_cell.length_c   1.000
_cell.angle_alpha   90.00
_cell.angle_beta   90.00
_cell.angle_gamma   90.00
#
_symmetry.space_group_name_H-M   'P 1'
#
loop_
_entity.id
_entity.type
_entity.pdbx_description
1 polymer ?
#
loop_
_entity_poly.entity_id
_entity_poly.type
_entity_poly.pdbx_seq_one_letter_code
_entity_poly.pdbx_strand_id
1 'polypeptide(L)'
;MSEYDSVSRSSLNLKGVSDKKINKKKKKKDKEREAMKMYEQVSNTKSSEEDGKKTKPVDKRTKAEKAFDGAREKREAELIIDKASKTHKERIMLFNSHLDAMTEHFDIPKVSWTK
;
A
#
# COMPACT_ATOMS: atom_id res chain seq x y z
N MET A 1 3.15 -4.42 36.00
CA MET A 1 1.95 -5.00 35.35
C MET A 1 2.07 -4.74 33.86
N SER A 2 1.89 -5.75 33.00
CA SER A 2 2.05 -5.57 31.55
C SER A 2 0.85 -4.86 30.94
N GLU A 3 1.10 -3.95 30.01
CA GLU A 3 0.15 -3.08 29.31
C GLU A 3 -0.96 -3.82 28.53
N TYR A 4 -0.84 -5.15 28.36
CA TYR A 4 -1.75 -6.00 27.58
C TYR A 4 -2.74 -6.83 28.40
N ASP A 5 -2.81 -6.64 29.71
CA ASP A 5 -3.74 -7.41 30.56
C ASP A 5 -5.20 -6.99 30.41
N SER A 6 -5.47 -5.79 29.90
CA SER A 6 -6.82 -5.26 29.69
C SER A 6 -7.41 -5.58 28.31
N VAL A 7 -6.65 -6.21 27.41
CA VAL A 7 -7.08 -6.45 26.02
C VAL A 7 -7.92 -7.72 25.93
N SER A 8 -9.16 -7.60 25.43
CA SER A 8 -10.06 -8.73 25.19
C SER A 8 -9.45 -9.73 24.20
N ARG A 9 -9.21 -10.96 24.65
CA ARG A 9 -8.59 -12.06 23.86
C ARG A 9 -9.62 -12.93 23.12
N SER A 10 -10.90 -12.52 23.08
CA SER A 10 -11.94 -13.29 22.39
C SER A 10 -11.92 -13.07 20.87
N SER A 11 -12.41 -14.06 20.12
CA SER A 11 -12.54 -13.96 18.66
C SER A 11 -13.56 -12.87 18.29
N LEU A 12 -13.19 -12.00 17.36
CA LEU A 12 -14.03 -10.89 16.90
C LEU A 12 -15.26 -11.40 16.15
N ASN A 13 -16.43 -11.29 16.78
CA ASN A 13 -17.71 -11.63 16.16
C ASN A 13 -18.30 -10.39 15.47
N LEU A 14 -18.34 -10.41 14.14
CA LEU A 14 -18.90 -9.32 13.33
C LEU A 14 -20.42 -9.49 13.20
N LYS A 15 -21.17 -8.46 13.60
CA LYS A 15 -22.63 -8.46 13.50
C LYS A 15 -23.05 -8.48 12.03
N GLY A 16 -23.73 -9.55 11.63
CA GLY A 16 -24.20 -9.77 10.25
C GLY A 16 -23.51 -10.92 9.50
N VAL A 17 -22.46 -11.52 10.07
CA VAL A 17 -21.81 -12.71 9.48
C VAL A 17 -22.25 -13.94 10.28
N SER A 18 -23.05 -14.81 9.67
CA SER A 18 -23.38 -16.11 10.25
C SER A 18 -22.12 -16.98 10.33
N ASP A 19 -21.90 -17.64 11.46
CA ASP A 19 -20.78 -18.56 11.70
C ASP A 19 -20.72 -19.67 10.66
N LYS A 20 -19.95 -19.43 9.59
CA LYS A 20 -19.75 -20.41 8.53
C LYS A 20 -18.45 -21.14 8.80
N LYS A 21 -18.56 -22.40 9.29
CA LYS A 21 -17.48 -23.38 9.14
C LYS A 21 -17.20 -23.56 7.64
N ILE A 22 -16.13 -22.94 7.15
CA ILE A 22 -15.78 -22.92 5.72
C ILE A 22 -15.12 -24.24 5.33
N ASN A 23 -15.86 -25.07 4.59
CA ASN A 23 -15.27 -26.19 3.85
C ASN A 23 -14.40 -25.65 2.71
N LYS A 24 -13.11 -26.01 2.71
CA LYS A 24 -12.01 -25.48 1.86
C LYS A 24 -12.35 -25.28 0.37
N LYS A 25 -13.23 -26.09 -0.24
CA LYS A 25 -13.61 -25.96 -1.67
C LYS A 25 -14.61 -24.82 -1.97
N LYS A 26 -15.47 -24.40 -1.04
CA LYS A 26 -16.37 -23.24 -1.24
C LYS A 26 -15.65 -21.88 -1.15
N LYS A 27 -14.54 -21.82 -0.41
CA LYS A 27 -13.79 -20.59 -0.11
C LYS A 27 -13.23 -19.87 -1.35
N LYS A 28 -12.83 -20.60 -2.40
CA LYS A 28 -12.20 -19.98 -3.59
C LYS A 28 -13.23 -19.24 -4.45
N LYS A 29 -14.41 -19.84 -4.67
CA LYS A 29 -15.50 -19.23 -5.47
C LYS A 29 -16.17 -18.06 -4.73
N ASP A 30 -16.31 -18.17 -3.41
CA ASP A 30 -16.90 -17.11 -2.60
C ASP A 30 -15.96 -15.89 -2.51
N LYS A 31 -14.64 -16.09 -2.39
CA LYS A 31 -13.65 -15.00 -2.35
C LYS A 31 -13.60 -14.19 -3.65
N GLU A 32 -13.73 -14.84 -4.80
CA GLU A 32 -13.75 -14.15 -6.11
C GLU A 32 -15.03 -13.33 -6.28
N ARG A 33 -16.18 -13.90 -5.88
CA ARG A 33 -17.47 -13.19 -5.91
C ARG A 33 -17.53 -12.03 -4.91
N GLU A 34 -16.88 -12.17 -3.77
CA GLU A 34 -16.76 -11.13 -2.75
C GLU A 34 -15.81 -10.02 -3.19
N ALA A 35 -14.67 -10.36 -3.81
CA ALA A 35 -13.78 -9.38 -4.42
C ALA A 35 -14.47 -8.59 -5.55
N MET A 36 -15.27 -9.27 -6.38
CA MET A 36 -16.03 -8.64 -7.46
C MET A 36 -17.16 -7.75 -6.92
N LYS A 37 -17.86 -8.17 -5.85
CA LYS A 37 -18.85 -7.32 -5.15
C LYS A 37 -18.22 -6.11 -4.48
N MET A 38 -17.04 -6.26 -3.86
CA MET A 38 -16.32 -5.15 -3.26
C MET A 38 -15.84 -4.15 -4.32
N TYR A 39 -15.36 -4.64 -5.46
CA TYR A 39 -15.00 -3.79 -6.59
C TYR A 39 -16.22 -3.02 -7.13
N GLU A 40 -17.35 -3.71 -7.29
CA GLU A 40 -18.61 -3.13 -7.78
C GLU A 40 -19.19 -2.10 -6.79
N GLN A 41 -19.12 -2.34 -5.48
CA GLN A 41 -19.51 -1.36 -4.46
C GLN A 41 -18.61 -0.13 -4.48
N VAL A 42 -17.30 -0.29 -4.60
CA VAL A 42 -16.35 0.83 -4.66
C VAL A 42 -16.50 1.64 -5.96
N SER A 43 -16.82 0.98 -7.07
CA SER A 43 -17.11 1.69 -8.33
C SER A 43 -18.44 2.44 -8.28
N ASN A 44 -19.47 1.86 -7.65
CA ASN A 44 -20.80 2.47 -7.59
C ASN A 44 -20.83 3.66 -6.61
N THR A 45 -20.10 3.61 -5.50
CA THR A 45 -19.95 4.77 -4.59
C THR A 45 -19.26 5.97 -5.24
N LYS A 46 -18.46 5.75 -6.30
CA LYS A 46 -17.88 6.85 -7.10
C LYS A 46 -18.83 7.41 -8.15
N SER A 47 -19.88 6.69 -8.51
CA SER A 47 -20.82 7.08 -9.58
C SER A 47 -22.18 7.55 -9.04
N SER A 48 -22.54 7.22 -7.78
CA SER A 48 -23.80 7.64 -7.17
C SER A 48 -23.81 9.06 -6.56
N GLU A 49 -22.70 9.81 -6.65
CA GLU A 49 -22.63 11.21 -6.19
C GLU A 49 -22.93 12.25 -7.30
N GLU A 50 -23.32 11.81 -8.51
CA GLU A 50 -23.57 12.69 -9.65
C GLU A 50 -25.05 12.87 -10.05
N ASP A 51 -26.02 12.43 -9.24
CA ASP A 51 -27.43 12.76 -9.47
C ASP A 51 -27.85 14.00 -8.67
N GLY A 52 -27.47 15.16 -9.19
CA GLY A 52 -27.79 16.45 -8.60
C GLY A 52 -27.02 17.58 -9.24
N LYS A 53 -27.50 18.05 -10.40
CA LYS A 53 -27.26 19.36 -11.04
C LYS A 53 -26.20 20.24 -10.35
N LYS A 54 -24.92 19.89 -10.45
CA LYS A 54 -23.79 20.71 -10.03
C LYS A 54 -23.00 21.03 -11.28
N THR A 55 -22.91 22.31 -11.60
CA THR A 55 -21.96 22.85 -12.58
C THR A 55 -20.63 22.13 -12.43
N LYS A 56 -20.12 21.49 -13.49
CA LYS A 56 -18.83 20.80 -13.42
C LYS A 56 -17.81 21.73 -12.75
N PRO A 57 -17.07 21.29 -11.72
CA PRO A 57 -16.09 22.14 -11.07
C PRO A 57 -15.16 22.70 -12.14
N VAL A 58 -15.24 24.01 -12.40
CA VAL A 58 -14.33 24.66 -13.33
C VAL A 58 -12.96 24.55 -12.68
N ASP A 59 -12.04 23.88 -13.36
CA ASP A 59 -10.69 23.66 -12.88
C ASP A 59 -9.97 25.01 -12.78
N LYS A 60 -9.86 25.52 -11.55
CA LYS A 60 -9.25 26.80 -11.21
C LYS A 60 -7.73 26.75 -11.23
N ARG A 61 -7.13 25.59 -11.52
CA ARG A 61 -5.68 25.42 -11.49
C ARG A 61 -4.98 26.24 -12.58
N THR A 62 -3.84 26.80 -12.22
CA THR A 62 -2.98 27.53 -13.17
C THR A 62 -2.36 26.57 -14.18
N LYS A 63 -1.85 27.09 -15.31
CA LYS A 63 -1.14 26.26 -16.31
C LYS A 63 0.06 25.53 -15.70
N ALA A 64 0.75 26.18 -14.76
CA ALA A 64 1.90 25.60 -14.05
C ALA A 64 1.46 24.47 -13.10
N GLU A 65 0.37 24.65 -12.36
CA GLU A 65 -0.20 23.60 -11.49
C GLU A 65 -0.62 22.37 -12.29
N LYS A 66 -1.30 22.56 -13.42
CA LYS A 66 -1.70 21.43 -14.29
C LYS A 66 -0.50 20.66 -14.82
N ALA A 67 0.58 21.35 -15.18
CA ALA A 67 1.80 20.71 -15.63
C ALA A 67 2.50 19.94 -14.49
N PHE A 68 2.52 20.51 -13.27
CA PHE A 68 3.08 19.85 -12.10
C PHE A 68 2.29 18.60 -11.71
N ASP A 69 0.97 18.68 -11.69
CA ASP A 69 0.10 17.55 -11.38
C ASP A 69 0.28 16.42 -12.41
N GLY A 70 0.31 16.75 -13.71
CA GLY A 70 0.59 15.76 -14.75
C GLY A 70 1.97 15.11 -14.62
N ALA A 71 3.00 15.86 -14.20
CA ALA A 71 4.32 15.29 -13.93
C ALA A 71 4.35 14.43 -12.66
N ARG A 72 3.58 14.82 -11.64
CA ARG A 72 3.44 14.08 -10.39
C ARG A 72 2.72 12.75 -10.62
N GLU A 73 1.60 12.75 -11.34
CA GLU A 73 0.84 11.55 -11.68
C GLU A 73 1.70 10.53 -12.43
N LYS A 74 2.51 10.99 -13.40
CA LYS A 74 3.48 10.12 -14.11
C LYS A 74 4.47 9.47 -13.14
N ARG A 75 5.09 10.26 -12.27
CA ARG A 75 6.06 9.75 -11.28
C ARG A 75 5.41 8.80 -10.27
N GLU A 76 4.20 9.11 -9.83
CA GLU A 76 3.46 8.23 -8.92
C GLU A 76 3.13 6.88 -9.58
N ALA A 77 2.73 6.87 -10.86
CA ALA A 77 2.50 5.63 -11.59
C ALA A 77 3.78 4.76 -11.69
N GLU A 78 4.92 5.37 -12.03
CA GLU A 78 6.21 4.69 -12.05
C GLU A 78 6.59 4.14 -10.67
N LEU A 79 6.46 4.95 -9.62
CA LEU A 79 6.73 4.53 -8.23
C LEU A 79 5.83 3.38 -7.77
N ILE A 80 4.57 3.36 -8.19
CA ILE A 80 3.63 2.28 -7.86
C ILE A 80 4.09 0.98 -8.53
N ILE A 81 4.47 1.02 -9.81
CA ILE A 81 4.98 -0.14 -10.54
C ILE A 81 6.26 -0.66 -9.89
N ASP A 82 7.21 0.23 -9.58
CA ASP A 82 8.48 -0.14 -8.96
C ASP A 82 8.29 -0.75 -7.57
N LYS A 83 7.43 -0.17 -6.72
CA LYS A 83 7.12 -0.72 -5.40
C LYS A 83 6.40 -2.06 -5.48
N ALA A 84 5.54 -2.24 -6.48
CA ALA A 84 4.82 -3.49 -6.71
C ALA A 84 5.75 -4.59 -7.26
N SER A 85 6.79 -4.23 -8.00
CA SER A 85 7.71 -5.19 -8.62
C SER A 85 8.58 -5.95 -7.61
N LYS A 86 8.93 -5.33 -6.48
CA LYS A 86 9.83 -5.92 -5.47
C LYS A 86 9.08 -6.33 -4.21
N THR A 87 9.17 -7.62 -3.87
CA THR A 87 8.69 -8.13 -2.59
C THR A 87 9.50 -7.55 -1.42
N HIS A 88 8.94 -7.60 -0.21
CA HIS A 88 9.64 -7.13 0.98
C HIS A 88 10.94 -7.90 1.23
N LYS A 89 10.94 -9.22 1.01
CA LYS A 89 12.12 -10.08 1.16
C LYS A 89 13.22 -9.67 0.17
N GLU A 90 12.89 -9.44 -1.10
CA GLU A 90 13.86 -8.97 -2.09
C GLU A 90 14.41 -7.59 -1.74
N ARG A 91 13.59 -6.69 -1.20
CA ARG A 91 14.06 -5.40 -0.69
C ARG A 91 15.05 -5.55 0.46
N ILE A 92 14.80 -6.45 1.40
CA ILE A 92 15.73 -6.75 2.50
C ILE A 92 17.02 -7.37 1.95
N MET A 93 16.92 -8.33 1.03
CA MET A 93 18.10 -8.96 0.43
C MET A 93 18.97 -7.96 -0.32
N LEU A 94 18.36 -7.09 -1.12
CA LEU A 94 19.07 -6.02 -1.84
C LEU A 94 19.73 -5.05 -0.86
N PHE A 95 19.02 -4.68 0.21
CA PHE A 95 19.57 -3.82 1.25
C PHE A 95 20.76 -4.46 1.94
N ASN A 96 20.66 -5.73 2.35
CA ASN A 96 21.76 -6.44 3.00
C ASN A 96 22.96 -6.62 2.05
N SER A 97 22.71 -6.95 0.79
CA SER A 97 23.76 -7.02 -0.23
C SER A 97 24.44 -5.66 -0.45
N HIS A 98 23.70 -4.56 -0.37
CA HIS A 98 24.26 -3.22 -0.46
C HIS A 98 25.10 -2.88 0.77
N LEU A 99 24.65 -3.22 1.98
CA LEU A 99 25.43 -3.04 3.21
C LEU A 99 26.75 -3.83 3.17
N ASP A 100 26.70 -5.06 2.69
CA ASP A 100 27.89 -5.93 2.57
C ASP A 100 28.91 -5.40 1.56
N ALA A 101 28.43 -4.73 0.50
CA ALA A 101 29.30 -4.09 -0.49
C ALA A 101 29.84 -2.72 -0.06
N MET A 102 29.29 -2.10 1.00
CA MET A 102 29.76 -0.80 1.47
C MET A 102 31.06 -0.94 2.27
N THR A 103 31.95 0.05 2.12
CA THR A 103 33.20 0.07 2.86
C THR A 103 32.95 0.39 4.33
N GLU A 104 33.61 -0.34 5.24
CA GLU A 104 33.56 -0.04 6.67
C GLU A 104 34.19 1.32 7.00
N HIS A 105 35.13 1.76 6.16
CA HIS A 105 35.86 3.01 6.31
C HIS A 105 35.49 3.99 5.18
N PHE A 106 35.22 5.24 5.56
CA PHE A 106 34.87 6.33 4.65
C PHE A 106 36.04 7.29 4.38
N ASP A 107 37.23 7.00 4.94
CA ASP A 107 38.44 7.81 4.78
C ASP A 107 39.66 6.89 4.68
N ILE A 108 40.72 7.42 4.06
CA ILE A 108 41.95 6.69 3.79
C ILE A 108 42.77 6.63 5.08
N PRO A 109 43.31 5.46 5.47
CA PRO A 109 44.16 5.37 6.64
C PRO A 109 45.38 6.28 6.51
N LYS A 110 45.71 6.98 7.60
CA LYS A 110 46.87 7.88 7.66
C LYS A 110 48.18 7.08 7.61
N VAL A 111 49.20 7.62 6.94
CA VAL A 111 50.49 6.94 6.68
C VAL A 111 51.25 6.57 7.96
N SER A 112 50.99 7.23 9.09
CA SER A 112 51.61 6.92 10.39
C SER A 112 50.73 6.07 11.32
N TRP A 113 49.68 5.41 10.81
CA TRP A 113 48.81 4.56 11.63
C TRP A 113 49.50 3.22 11.94
N THR A 114 50.32 3.18 12.98
CA THR A 114 50.59 1.93 13.70
C THR A 114 49.34 1.53 14.47
N LYS A 115 48.98 0.24 14.40
CA LYS A 115 47.77 -0.33 14.99
C LYS A 115 47.70 -0.14 16.50
#